data_AF-A0AAE0AJC7-F1
#
_entry.id   AF-A0AAE0AJC7-F1
#
_cell.length_a   1.000
_cell.length_b   1.000
_cell.length_c   1.000
_cell.angle_alpha   90.00
_cell.angle_beta   90.00
_cell.angle_gamma   90.00
#
_symmetry.space_group_name_H-M   'P 1'
#
loop_
_entity.id
_entity.type
_entity.pdbx_description
1 polymer ?
#
loop_
_entity_poly.entity_id
_entity_poly.type
_entity_poly.pdbx_seq_one_letter_code
_entity_poly.pdbx_strand_id
1 'polypeptide(L)'
;MALFPQPVLLRQRLMSSPCYRASTANHAKRNIFTSRVFLTINQQLINLFGYMVGSLSIRYLGIPIISSRLRLHDCSPFLDRVSGRLASWLNRGLSYAGRLQPNVSVLTSLQVFWASYLCLPKKVLNIIEQKFRTFLWKGIEGDSKGRKICWSEVCLPNKKGGLGIKDLSSWNKALMIRHIWILSYGTNNLWSSWIKAYHLKDSNLWEAKAPCTCSWNWRKLLHLRPLVRPLIQHFIGNGSSTSLWFDNWHQDGHLLLKWSSRVVYDSGLLIHATVSSIVHRDSWIWPTTMSIDFLKSEVVCLSTILT
;
A
#
# COMPACT_ATOMS: atom_id res chain seq x y z
N MET A 1 -6.16 7.86 7.97
CA MET A 1 -4.78 7.91 8.48
C MET A 1 -3.90 7.36 7.37
N ALA A 2 -2.80 8.03 7.04
CA ALA A 2 -1.82 7.52 6.07
C ALA A 2 -1.37 6.10 6.48
N LEU A 3 -0.84 5.33 5.52
CA LEU A 3 -0.44 3.94 5.79
C LEU A 3 0.55 3.85 6.96
N PHE A 4 1.31 4.89 7.26
CA PHE A 4 2.38 4.87 8.25
C PHE A 4 1.91 5.17 9.68
N PRO A 5 2.44 4.45 10.69
CA PRO A 5 2.30 4.87 12.08
C PRO A 5 2.83 6.29 12.21
N GLN A 6 1.99 7.19 12.75
CA GLN A 6 2.49 8.50 13.10
C GLN A 6 3.49 8.37 14.26
N PRO A 7 4.56 9.16 14.28
CA PRO A 7 5.44 9.30 15.44
C PRO A 7 4.72 10.12 16.54
N VAL A 8 3.61 9.62 17.07
CA VAL A 8 2.82 10.32 18.10
C VAL A 8 3.14 9.82 19.51
N LEU A 9 3.80 8.66 19.65
CA LEU A 9 4.16 8.10 20.97
C LEU A 9 5.66 8.03 21.28
N LEU A 10 6.52 8.64 20.45
CA LEU A 10 7.98 8.56 20.64
C LEU A 10 8.65 9.83 21.20
N ARG A 11 7.89 10.91 21.45
CA ARG A 11 8.50 12.19 21.84
C ARG A 11 8.89 12.29 23.33
N GLN A 12 8.24 11.53 24.21
CA GLN A 12 8.60 11.51 25.64
C GLN A 12 9.99 10.88 25.88
N ARG A 13 10.42 9.92 25.06
CA ARG A 13 11.76 9.31 25.15
C ARG A 13 12.87 10.08 24.44
N LEU A 14 12.54 10.92 23.45
CA LEU A 14 13.56 11.66 22.68
C LEU A 14 14.01 12.96 23.36
N MET A 15 13.16 13.56 24.21
CA MET A 15 13.50 14.77 24.97
C MET A 15 14.43 14.50 26.16
N SER A 16 14.56 13.25 26.61
CA SER A 16 15.51 12.85 27.66
C SER A 16 16.92 12.51 27.11
N SER A 17 17.12 12.52 25.79
CA SER A 17 18.43 12.27 25.19
C SER A 17 19.29 13.56 25.22
N PRO A 18 20.55 13.51 25.72
CA PRO A 18 21.41 14.68 25.90
C PRO A 18 21.64 15.50 24.62
N CYS A 19 21.55 14.88 23.45
CA CYS A 19 21.81 15.49 22.14
C CYS A 19 20.73 16.49 21.70
N TYR A 20 19.52 16.48 22.30
CA TYR A 20 18.43 17.38 21.88
C TYR A 20 18.51 18.80 22.51
N ARG A 21 19.40 19.02 23.48
CA ARG A 21 19.51 20.31 24.21
C ARG A 21 20.07 21.47 23.39
N ALA A 22 20.77 21.20 22.29
CA ALA A 22 21.45 22.25 21.50
C ALA A 22 20.60 22.85 20.36
N SER A 23 19.38 22.34 20.12
CA SER A 23 18.51 22.86 19.06
C SER A 23 17.23 23.46 19.64
N THR A 24 17.10 24.80 19.54
CA THR A 24 15.87 25.52 19.88
C THR A 24 14.82 25.22 18.81
N ALA A 25 13.92 24.27 19.07
CA ALA A 25 12.93 23.93 18.05
C ALA A 25 11.86 25.05 17.91
N ASN A 26 11.50 25.32 16.66
CA ASN A 26 10.63 26.43 16.28
C ASN A 26 9.19 26.27 16.84
N HIS A 27 8.79 27.19 17.73
CA HIS A 27 7.48 27.14 18.39
C HIS A 27 6.29 27.30 17.42
N ALA A 28 6.43 28.12 16.36
CA ALA A 28 5.37 28.33 15.37
C ALA A 28 5.07 27.09 14.49
N LYS A 29 5.99 26.12 14.45
CA LYS A 29 5.81 24.86 13.70
C LYS A 29 5.27 23.72 14.57
N ARG A 30 5.05 23.94 15.87
CA ARG A 30 4.60 22.92 16.82
C ARG A 30 3.11 23.05 17.07
N ASN A 31 2.37 22.00 16.73
CA ASN A 31 0.95 21.89 17.02
C ASN A 31 0.68 20.60 17.81
N ILE A 32 -0.27 20.65 18.73
CA ILE A 32 -0.81 19.46 19.39
C ILE A 32 -2.03 19.00 18.62
N PHE A 33 -2.09 17.70 18.33
CA PHE A 33 -3.25 17.08 17.71
C PHE A 33 -3.85 16.11 18.70
N THR A 34 -5.07 16.39 19.14
CA THR A 34 -5.81 15.50 20.02
C THR A 34 -6.94 14.83 19.25
N SER A 35 -7.19 13.57 19.57
CA SER A 35 -8.22 12.76 18.93
C SER A 35 -9.07 12.17 20.05
N ARG A 36 -10.36 12.51 20.10
CA ARG A 36 -11.33 11.99 21.09
C ARG A 36 -10.91 12.24 22.54
N VAL A 37 -10.51 13.48 22.85
CA VAL A 37 -10.13 13.91 24.20
C VAL A 37 -11.12 14.98 24.69
N PHE A 38 -11.50 14.91 25.96
CA PHE A 38 -12.36 15.92 26.60
C PHE A 38 -11.72 17.31 26.57
N LEU A 39 -12.55 18.35 26.44
CA LEU A 39 -12.08 19.74 26.31
C LEU A 39 -11.21 20.20 27.49
N THR A 40 -11.49 19.72 28.70
CA THR A 40 -10.72 19.99 29.92
C THR A 40 -9.27 19.51 29.82
N ILE A 41 -9.07 18.28 29.34
CA ILE A 41 -7.72 17.72 29.14
C ILE A 41 -6.99 18.48 28.02
N ASN A 42 -7.70 18.90 26.96
CA ASN A 42 -7.09 19.71 25.91
C ASN A 42 -6.58 21.04 26.46
N GLN A 43 -7.35 21.73 27.31
CA GLN A 43 -6.93 22.98 27.96
C GLN A 43 -5.71 22.77 28.87
N GLN A 44 -5.69 21.69 29.66
CA GLN A 44 -4.52 21.35 30.48
C GLN A 44 -3.27 21.10 29.63
N LEU A 45 -3.40 20.39 28.51
CA LEU A 45 -2.28 20.16 27.58
C LEU A 45 -1.80 21.46 26.93
N ILE A 46 -2.70 22.37 26.54
CA ILE A 46 -2.33 23.68 26.01
C ILE A 46 -1.53 24.47 27.05
N ASN A 47 -2.00 24.50 28.31
CA ASN A 47 -1.35 25.23 29.39
C ASN A 47 0.02 24.65 29.76
N LEU A 48 0.17 23.32 29.75
CA LEU A 48 1.43 22.65 30.05
C LEU A 48 2.50 22.84 28.95
N PHE A 49 2.08 22.83 27.69
CA PHE A 49 3.01 22.79 26.57
C PHE A 49 3.16 24.12 25.81
N GLY A 50 2.23 25.07 25.99
CA GLY A 50 2.23 26.36 25.29
C GLY A 50 2.07 26.26 23.77
N TYR A 51 1.47 25.18 23.27
CA TYR A 51 1.29 24.94 21.82
C TYR A 51 -0.17 25.10 21.41
N MET A 52 -0.37 25.54 20.17
CA MET A 52 -1.70 25.63 19.56
C MET A 52 -2.27 24.24 19.26
N VAL A 53 -3.58 24.08 19.45
CA VAL A 53 -4.30 22.89 18.97
C VAL A 53 -4.46 23.01 17.46
N GLY A 54 -3.87 22.07 16.73
CA GLY A 54 -3.99 22.00 15.28
C GLY A 54 -5.14 21.09 14.84
N SER A 55 -5.63 21.31 13.62
CA SER A 55 -6.56 20.39 12.96
C SER A 55 -5.80 19.32 12.16
N LEU A 56 -6.38 18.12 12.06
CA LEU A 56 -5.76 16.93 11.46
C LEU A 56 -5.49 17.01 9.95
N SER A 57 -5.76 18.12 9.27
CA SER A 57 -5.41 18.35 7.86
C SER A 57 -3.99 18.89 7.70
N ILE A 58 -3.01 18.13 8.17
CA ILE A 58 -1.60 18.55 8.24
C ILE A 58 -0.83 17.95 7.08
N ARG A 59 0.23 18.62 6.64
CA ARG A 59 1.18 18.07 5.68
C ARG A 59 2.43 17.59 6.39
N TYR A 60 2.81 16.36 6.11
CA TYR A 60 4.07 15.79 6.57
C TYR A 60 4.87 15.32 5.37
N LEU A 61 6.10 15.81 5.23
CA LEU A 61 6.94 15.59 4.03
C LEU A 61 6.22 15.93 2.71
N GLY A 62 5.32 16.91 2.77
CA GLY A 62 4.52 17.35 1.62
C GLY A 62 3.34 16.45 1.27
N ILE A 63 3.09 15.37 2.01
CA ILE A 63 1.93 14.49 1.85
C ILE A 63 0.87 14.87 2.88
N PRO A 64 -0.41 14.99 2.49
CA PRO A 64 -1.46 15.29 3.44
C PRO A 64 -1.73 14.07 4.33
N ILE A 65 -1.64 14.27 5.64
CA ILE A 65 -2.10 13.30 6.62
C ILE A 65 -3.58 13.57 6.82
N ILE A 66 -4.43 12.62 6.45
CA ILE A 66 -5.88 12.77 6.54
C ILE A 66 -6.48 11.53 7.18
N SER A 67 -7.46 11.72 8.07
CA SER A 67 -8.25 10.63 8.65
C SER A 67 -9.35 10.15 7.69
N SER A 68 -9.96 11.08 6.95
CA SER A 68 -11.02 10.86 5.97
C SER A 68 -10.55 10.32 4.60
N ARG A 69 -11.51 10.13 3.69
CA ARG A 69 -11.26 9.83 2.28
C ARG A 69 -10.46 10.95 1.62
N LEU A 70 -9.44 10.57 0.85
CA LEU A 70 -8.62 11.48 0.05
C LEU A 70 -9.47 12.11 -1.07
N ARG A 71 -9.57 13.44 -1.06
CA ARG A 71 -10.33 14.23 -2.04
C ARG A 71 -9.37 14.95 -3.00
N LEU A 72 -9.94 15.61 -4.00
CA LEU A 72 -9.17 16.35 -4.99
C LEU A 72 -8.41 17.53 -4.37
N HIS A 73 -9.04 18.28 -3.46
CA HIS A 73 -8.43 19.45 -2.80
C HIS A 73 -7.19 19.07 -1.97
N ASP A 74 -7.19 17.89 -1.36
CA ASP A 74 -6.04 17.36 -0.63
C ASP A 74 -4.82 17.13 -1.53
N CYS A 75 -5.08 16.83 -2.80
CA CYS A 75 -4.08 16.62 -3.84
C CYS A 75 -3.74 17.90 -4.62
N SER A 76 -4.34 19.06 -4.32
CA SER A 76 -3.97 20.33 -5.00
C SER A 76 -2.46 20.61 -5.00
N PRO A 77 -1.70 20.40 -3.91
CA PRO A 77 -0.28 20.75 -3.89
C PRO A 77 0.55 19.84 -4.79
N PHE A 78 0.08 18.60 -4.96
CA PHE A 78 0.67 17.66 -5.90
C PHE A 78 0.44 18.14 -7.33
N LEU A 79 -0.80 18.49 -7.65
CA LEU A 79 -1.19 19.01 -8.96
C LEU A 79 -0.45 20.32 -9.30
N ASP A 80 -0.29 21.20 -8.32
CA ASP A 80 0.42 22.48 -8.46
C ASP A 80 1.92 22.25 -8.71
N ARG A 81 2.55 21.33 -7.97
CA ARG A 81 3.96 20.95 -8.23
C ARG A 81 4.15 20.35 -9.61
N VAL A 82 3.26 19.45 -10.03
CA VAL A 82 3.29 18.88 -11.40
C VAL A 82 3.16 19.99 -12.42
N SER A 83 2.19 20.89 -12.24
CA SER A 83 1.92 22.00 -13.18
C SER A 83 3.09 22.99 -13.24
N GLY A 84 3.67 23.37 -12.11
CA GLY A 84 4.81 24.28 -12.05
C GLY A 84 6.06 23.70 -12.71
N ARG A 85 6.31 22.40 -12.54
CA ARG A 85 7.41 21.71 -13.25
C ARG A 85 7.19 21.70 -14.76
N LEU A 86 5.97 21.34 -15.20
CA LEU A 86 5.60 21.33 -16.60
C LEU A 86 5.72 22.72 -17.24
N ALA A 87 5.22 23.77 -16.58
CA ALA A 87 5.33 25.15 -17.06
C ALA A 87 6.80 25.60 -17.19
N SER A 88 7.64 25.29 -16.20
CA SER A 88 9.07 25.61 -16.23
C SER A 88 9.81 24.94 -17.38
N TRP A 89 9.43 23.72 -17.77
CA TRP A 89 10.02 23.04 -18.92
C TRP A 89 9.43 23.44 -20.25
N LEU A 90 8.14 23.79 -20.29
CA LEU A 90 7.52 24.35 -21.49
C LEU A 90 8.30 25.59 -21.93
N ASN A 91 8.64 26.50 -21.02
CA ASN A 91 9.36 27.74 -21.35
C ASN A 91 10.79 27.54 -21.91
N ARG A 92 11.28 26.31 -22.09
CA ARG A 92 12.65 26.00 -22.54
C ARG A 92 12.75 25.56 -24.01
N GLY A 93 11.67 25.61 -24.79
CA GLY A 93 11.72 25.29 -26.23
C GLY A 93 12.09 23.82 -26.52
N LEU A 94 11.66 22.87 -25.68
CA LEU A 94 12.09 21.48 -25.78
C LEU A 94 11.55 20.77 -27.03
N SER A 95 12.44 20.02 -27.69
CA SER A 95 12.06 19.06 -28.74
C SER A 95 11.12 17.97 -28.20
N TYR A 96 10.48 17.21 -29.08
CA TYR A 96 9.60 16.11 -28.68
C TYR A 96 10.29 15.10 -27.74
N ALA A 97 11.50 14.66 -28.08
CA ALA A 97 12.32 13.78 -27.23
C ALA A 97 12.68 14.47 -25.91
N GLY A 98 13.00 15.77 -25.95
CA GLY A 98 13.25 16.60 -24.78
C GLY A 98 12.05 16.72 -23.83
N ARG A 99 10.82 16.64 -24.33
CA ARG A 99 9.58 16.61 -23.51
C ARG A 99 9.23 15.22 -23.00
N LEU A 100 9.59 14.17 -23.74
CA LEU A 100 9.39 12.80 -23.29
C LEU A 100 10.25 12.49 -22.04
N GLN A 101 11.50 12.96 -22.01
CA GLN A 101 12.45 12.63 -20.95
C GLN A 101 12.00 13.07 -19.54
N PRO A 102 11.51 14.30 -19.30
CA PRO A 102 10.95 14.71 -18.00
C PRO A 102 9.70 13.94 -17.58
N ASN A 103 8.86 13.53 -18.54
CA ASN A 103 7.68 12.70 -18.26
C ASN A 103 8.11 11.33 -17.70
N VAL A 104 9.05 10.66 -18.37
CA VAL A 104 9.51 9.32 -17.99
C VAL A 104 10.33 9.34 -16.69
N SER A 105 11.08 10.42 -16.43
CA SER A 105 11.96 10.55 -15.26
C SER A 105 11.26 11.26 -14.08
N VAL A 106 11.31 12.59 -14.06
CA VAL A 106 10.98 13.43 -12.90
C VAL A 106 9.49 13.41 -12.54
N LEU A 107 8.61 13.45 -13.54
CA LEU A 107 7.17 13.46 -13.24
C LEU A 107 6.67 12.10 -12.76
N THR A 108 7.20 11.03 -13.36
CA THR A 108 6.94 9.67 -12.89
C THR A 108 7.45 9.47 -11.46
N SER A 109 8.64 9.97 -11.11
CA SER A 109 9.15 9.83 -9.73
C SER A 109 8.32 10.62 -8.71
N LEU A 110 7.83 11.80 -9.07
CA LEU A 110 6.93 12.57 -8.20
C LEU A 110 5.60 11.85 -7.96
N GLN A 111 5.04 11.22 -9.01
CA GLN A 111 3.83 10.41 -8.90
C GLN A 111 4.07 9.15 -8.07
N VAL A 112 5.19 8.45 -8.27
CA VAL A 112 5.59 7.29 -7.45
C VAL A 112 5.73 7.69 -5.99
N PHE A 113 6.31 8.86 -5.68
CA PHE A 113 6.39 9.35 -4.31
C PHE A 113 5.00 9.43 -3.68
N TRP A 114 4.03 10.13 -4.28
CA TRP A 114 2.68 10.23 -3.71
C TRP A 114 1.94 8.88 -3.64
N ALA A 115 1.99 8.12 -4.74
CA ALA A 115 1.33 6.83 -4.87
C ALA A 115 1.95 5.75 -3.96
N SER A 116 3.17 5.95 -3.43
CA SER A 116 3.76 5.04 -2.46
C SER A 116 3.13 5.15 -1.07
N TYR A 117 2.48 6.26 -0.73
CA TYR A 117 1.90 6.46 0.61
C TYR A 117 0.37 6.52 0.62
N LEU A 118 -0.23 6.91 -0.52
CA LEU A 118 -1.65 7.16 -0.65
C LEU A 118 -2.21 6.42 -1.87
N CYS A 119 -3.39 5.82 -1.72
CA CYS A 119 -4.13 5.34 -2.88
C CYS A 119 -4.74 6.55 -3.61
N LEU A 120 -4.12 6.99 -4.71
CA LEU A 120 -4.60 8.19 -5.41
C LEU A 120 -5.98 7.98 -6.06
N PRO A 121 -6.93 8.94 -5.96
CA PRO A 121 -8.21 8.83 -6.64
C PRO A 121 -8.03 8.87 -8.16
N LYS A 122 -8.84 8.09 -8.89
CA LYS A 122 -8.82 8.06 -10.37
C LYS A 122 -8.92 9.46 -10.99
N LYS A 123 -9.75 10.34 -10.43
CA LYS A 123 -9.88 11.74 -10.89
C LYS A 123 -8.54 12.49 -10.89
N VAL A 124 -7.74 12.34 -9.83
CA VAL A 124 -6.43 13.00 -9.70
C VAL A 124 -5.45 12.42 -10.72
N LEU A 125 -5.44 11.09 -10.88
CA LEU A 125 -4.60 10.42 -11.88
C LEU A 125 -4.93 10.89 -13.29
N ASN A 126 -6.21 10.95 -13.65
CA ASN A 126 -6.64 11.42 -14.97
C ASN A 126 -6.22 12.88 -15.25
N ILE A 127 -6.30 13.77 -14.26
CA ILE A 127 -5.85 15.16 -14.41
C ILE A 127 -4.35 15.23 -14.68
N ILE A 128 -3.55 14.44 -13.97
CA ILE A 128 -2.10 14.39 -14.16
C ILE A 128 -1.76 13.81 -15.53
N GLU A 129 -2.44 12.73 -15.90
CA GLU A 129 -2.27 12.09 -17.21
C GLU A 129 -2.62 13.05 -18.35
N GLN A 130 -3.70 13.83 -18.20
CA GLN A 130 -4.07 14.88 -19.15
C GLN A 130 -2.98 15.96 -19.25
N LYS A 131 -2.37 16.35 -18.13
CA LYS A 131 -1.24 17.30 -18.13
C LYS A 131 0.00 16.71 -18.82
N PHE A 132 0.32 15.44 -18.60
CA PHE A 132 1.46 14.76 -19.24
C PHE A 132 1.24 14.65 -20.75
N ARG A 133 0.03 14.24 -21.17
CA ARG A 133 -0.40 14.18 -22.57
C ARG A 133 -0.29 15.54 -23.24
N THR A 134 -0.82 16.58 -22.58
CA THR A 134 -0.81 17.95 -23.09
C THR A 134 0.63 18.46 -23.25
N PHE A 135 1.47 18.24 -22.24
CA PHE A 135 2.88 18.62 -22.30
C PHE A 135 3.63 17.91 -23.42
N LEU A 136 3.45 16.59 -23.55
CA LEU A 136 4.15 15.79 -24.56
C LEU A 136 3.80 16.24 -25.98
N TRP A 137 2.50 16.36 -26.27
CA TRP A 137 2.01 16.65 -27.61
C TRP A 137 2.02 18.14 -27.95
N LYS A 138 1.38 18.97 -27.13
CA LYS A 138 1.10 20.37 -27.49
C LYS A 138 2.30 21.31 -27.37
N GLY A 139 3.29 21.03 -26.52
CA GLY A 139 4.44 21.94 -26.36
C GLY A 139 4.03 23.39 -26.02
N ILE A 140 4.84 24.37 -26.42
CA ILE A 140 4.61 25.82 -26.20
C ILE A 140 3.62 26.38 -27.22
N GLU A 141 3.82 26.02 -28.48
CA GLU A 141 2.96 26.40 -29.60
C GLU A 141 1.82 25.39 -29.63
N GLY A 142 0.65 25.77 -29.10
CA GLY A 142 -0.53 24.92 -28.95
C GLY A 142 -1.14 24.35 -30.25
N ASP A 143 -0.36 24.31 -31.33
CA ASP A 143 -0.73 24.06 -32.71
C ASP A 143 -0.50 22.61 -33.17
N SER A 144 0.01 21.74 -32.30
CA SER A 144 0.00 20.31 -32.61
C SER A 144 -1.45 19.82 -32.64
N LYS A 145 -2.00 19.55 -33.83
CA LYS A 145 -3.17 18.67 -33.99
C LYS A 145 -2.88 17.42 -33.17
N GLY A 146 -3.61 17.24 -32.07
CA GLY A 146 -3.31 16.20 -31.09
C GLY A 146 -3.12 14.85 -31.77
N ARG A 147 -1.99 14.18 -31.53
CA ARG A 147 -1.76 12.87 -32.12
C ARG A 147 -2.86 11.92 -31.61
N LYS A 148 -3.58 11.28 -32.53
CA LYS A 148 -4.69 10.34 -32.25
C LYS A 148 -4.17 8.97 -31.80
N ILE A 149 -3.16 8.93 -30.94
CA ILE A 149 -2.62 7.68 -30.40
C ILE A 149 -3.29 7.43 -29.05
N CYS A 150 -3.79 6.21 -28.84
CA CYS A 150 -4.35 5.86 -27.55
C CYS A 150 -3.25 5.88 -26.49
N TRP A 151 -3.49 6.52 -25.34
CA TRP A 151 -2.45 6.66 -24.33
C TRP A 151 -2.00 5.34 -23.71
N SER A 152 -2.85 4.31 -23.74
CA SER A 152 -2.46 2.97 -23.33
C SER A 152 -1.34 2.40 -24.20
N GLU A 153 -1.32 2.72 -25.50
CA GLU A 153 -0.24 2.33 -26.42
C GLU A 153 1.03 3.13 -26.15
N VAL A 154 0.88 4.43 -25.88
CA VAL A 154 1.99 5.31 -25.49
C VAL A 154 2.69 4.80 -24.22
N CYS A 155 1.92 4.26 -23.28
CA CYS A 155 2.43 3.74 -22.02
C CYS A 155 3.06 2.34 -22.12
N LEU A 156 3.07 1.72 -23.31
CA LEU A 156 3.73 0.43 -23.47
C LEU A 156 5.25 0.57 -23.30
N PRO A 157 5.94 -0.53 -22.90
CA PRO A 157 7.40 -0.55 -22.90
C PRO A 157 7.96 -0.29 -24.30
N ASN A 158 9.18 0.25 -24.39
CA ASN A 158 9.89 0.49 -25.66
C ASN A 158 9.98 -0.80 -26.51
N LYS A 159 10.16 -1.96 -25.85
CA LYS A 159 10.19 -3.28 -26.51
C LYS A 159 8.88 -3.65 -27.22
N LYS A 160 7.76 -3.04 -26.85
CA LYS A 160 6.43 -3.23 -27.43
C LYS A 160 5.98 -2.02 -28.27
N GLY A 161 6.91 -1.15 -28.69
CA GLY A 161 6.61 0.02 -29.53
C GLY A 161 6.02 1.23 -28.81
N GLY A 162 5.94 1.21 -27.47
CA GLY A 162 5.52 2.38 -26.69
C GLY A 162 6.67 3.32 -26.36
N LEU A 163 6.37 4.39 -25.61
CA LEU A 163 7.35 5.42 -25.22
C LEU A 163 7.95 5.21 -23.83
N GLY A 164 7.62 4.11 -23.15
CA GLY A 164 8.13 3.82 -21.81
C GLY A 164 7.57 4.71 -20.69
N ILE A 165 6.50 5.46 -20.97
CA ILE A 165 5.74 6.18 -19.94
C ILE A 165 4.96 5.17 -19.11
N LYS A 166 4.98 5.28 -17.78
CA LYS A 166 4.19 4.39 -16.92
C LYS A 166 2.74 4.83 -16.87
N ASP A 167 1.81 3.89 -17.09
CA ASP A 167 0.39 4.13 -16.83
C ASP A 167 0.18 4.41 -15.33
N LEU A 168 -0.30 5.62 -15.02
CA LEU A 168 -0.40 6.12 -13.65
C LEU A 168 -1.38 5.28 -12.81
N SER A 169 -2.44 4.77 -13.45
CA SER A 169 -3.47 3.94 -12.81
C SER A 169 -2.91 2.59 -12.41
N SER A 170 -2.26 1.90 -13.34
CA SER A 170 -1.61 0.61 -13.08
C SER A 170 -0.47 0.74 -12.07
N TRP A 171 0.33 1.81 -12.14
CA TRP A 171 1.41 2.05 -11.18
C TRP A 171 0.92 2.35 -9.77
N ASN A 172 -0.14 3.14 -9.62
CA ASN A 172 -0.76 3.37 -8.31
C ASN A 172 -1.29 2.06 -7.70
N LYS A 173 -1.89 1.17 -8.51
CA LYS A 173 -2.29 -0.17 -8.04
C LYS A 173 -1.08 -1.02 -7.65
N ALA A 174 -0.05 -1.09 -8.51
CA ALA A 174 1.15 -1.88 -8.25
C ALA A 174 1.86 -1.46 -6.95
N LEU A 175 1.95 -0.16 -6.67
CA LEU A 175 2.53 0.36 -5.43
C LEU A 175 1.70 -0.01 -4.19
N MET A 176 0.36 -0.03 -4.30
CA MET A 176 -0.48 -0.54 -3.22
C MET A 176 -0.34 -2.05 -3.02
N ILE A 177 -0.16 -2.82 -4.11
CA ILE A 177 0.09 -4.26 -4.07
C ILE A 177 1.42 -4.56 -3.37
N ARG A 178 2.47 -3.76 -3.63
CA ARG A 178 3.75 -3.87 -2.93
C ARG A 178 3.60 -3.79 -1.40
N HIS A 179 2.68 -2.96 -0.89
CA HIS A 179 2.41 -2.90 0.56
C HIS A 179 1.78 -4.19 1.09
N ILE A 180 0.89 -4.81 0.33
CA ILE A 180 0.32 -6.13 0.67
C ILE A 180 1.44 -7.17 0.72
N TRP A 181 2.33 -7.17 -0.26
CA TRP A 181 3.49 -8.06 -0.28
C TRP A 181 4.38 -7.87 0.95
N ILE A 182 4.71 -6.63 1.31
CA ILE A 182 5.51 -6.33 2.50
C ILE A 182 4.83 -6.81 3.79
N LEU A 183 3.50 -6.72 3.85
CA LEU A 183 2.74 -7.14 5.02
C LEU A 183 2.69 -8.66 5.17
N SER A 184 2.56 -9.38 4.06
CA SER A 184 2.53 -10.86 4.03
C SER A 184 3.92 -11.48 4.21
N TYR A 185 4.91 -11.03 3.41
CA TYR A 185 6.20 -11.72 3.24
C TYR A 185 7.41 -10.80 3.38
N GLY A 186 7.20 -9.50 3.57
CA GLY A 186 8.30 -8.57 3.76
C GLY A 186 9.00 -8.75 5.11
N THR A 187 10.22 -8.23 5.18
CA THR A 187 10.93 -8.08 6.45
C THR A 187 10.09 -7.27 7.44
N ASN A 188 10.15 -7.65 8.72
CA ASN A 188 9.48 -6.92 9.79
C ASN A 188 10.04 -5.50 9.87
N ASN A 189 9.34 -4.56 9.25
CA ASN A 189 9.60 -3.14 9.38
C ASN A 189 8.58 -2.54 10.35
N LEU A 190 8.90 -1.38 10.88
CA LEU A 190 8.06 -0.73 11.90
C LEU A 190 6.61 -0.54 11.44
N TRP A 191 6.42 -0.30 10.13
CA TRP A 191 5.10 -0.17 9.53
C TRP A 191 4.32 -1.49 9.52
N SER A 192 4.92 -2.58 9.04
CA SER A 192 4.27 -3.90 8.95
C SER A 192 4.00 -4.45 10.34
N SER A 193 4.92 -4.30 11.30
CA SER A 193 4.71 -4.66 12.70
C SER A 193 3.58 -3.85 13.34
N TRP A 194 3.49 -2.56 13.07
CA TRP A 194 2.40 -1.72 13.57
C TRP A 194 1.03 -2.13 12.99
N ILE A 195 0.96 -2.37 11.67
CA ILE A 195 -0.29 -2.85 11.06
C ILE A 195 -0.69 -4.22 11.62
N LYS A 196 0.27 -5.14 11.77
CA LYS A 196 0.02 -6.45 12.38
C LYS A 196 -0.55 -6.28 13.80
N ALA A 197 0.06 -5.47 14.65
CA ALA A 197 -0.40 -5.26 16.02
C ALA A 197 -1.76 -4.54 16.14
N TYR A 198 -2.00 -3.48 15.36
CA TYR A 198 -3.17 -2.61 15.55
C TYR A 198 -4.35 -2.89 14.61
N HIS A 199 -4.07 -3.32 13.37
CA HIS A 199 -5.09 -3.53 12.36
C HIS A 199 -5.46 -5.00 12.16
N LEU A 200 -4.47 -5.89 12.13
CA LEU A 200 -4.71 -7.34 11.96
C LEU A 200 -4.94 -8.05 13.29
N LYS A 201 -4.22 -7.65 14.35
CA LYS A 201 -4.16 -8.36 15.63
C LYS A 201 -3.78 -9.83 15.37
N ASP A 202 -4.71 -10.75 15.63
CA ASP A 202 -4.55 -12.19 15.42
C ASP A 202 -5.19 -12.68 14.11
N SER A 203 -5.76 -11.78 13.31
CA SER A 203 -6.40 -12.13 12.05
C SER A 203 -5.41 -12.25 10.90
N ASN A 204 -5.60 -13.27 10.06
CA ASN A 204 -4.84 -13.40 8.83
C ASN A 204 -5.16 -12.27 7.84
N LEU A 205 -4.13 -11.77 7.15
CA LEU A 205 -4.27 -10.65 6.21
C LEU A 205 -5.34 -10.93 5.15
N TRP A 206 -5.44 -12.17 4.68
CA TRP A 206 -6.37 -12.55 3.62
C TRP A 206 -7.83 -12.50 4.04
N GLU A 207 -8.10 -12.66 5.34
CA GLU A 207 -9.45 -12.75 5.89
C GLU A 207 -9.87 -11.54 6.71
N ALA A 208 -8.91 -10.70 7.09
CA ALA A 208 -9.16 -9.51 7.90
C ALA A 208 -10.35 -8.70 7.34
N LYS A 209 -11.37 -8.52 8.18
CA LYS A 209 -12.52 -7.69 7.84
C LYS A 209 -12.12 -6.22 7.89
N ALA A 210 -12.73 -5.39 7.06
CA ALA A 210 -12.51 -3.95 7.09
C ALA A 210 -13.57 -3.30 8.00
N PRO A 211 -13.25 -2.94 9.26
CA PRO A 211 -14.22 -2.28 10.12
C PRO A 211 -14.65 -0.93 9.53
N CYS A 212 -15.87 -0.48 9.83
CA CYS A 212 -16.40 0.79 9.35
C CYS A 212 -15.52 1.99 9.77
N THR A 213 -14.85 1.87 10.92
CA THR A 213 -13.94 2.86 11.50
C THR A 213 -12.53 2.85 10.91
N CYS A 214 -12.20 1.90 10.02
CA CYS A 214 -10.85 1.82 9.47
C CYS A 214 -10.51 3.00 8.55
N SER A 215 -9.22 3.26 8.40
CA SER A 215 -8.77 4.30 7.48
C SER A 215 -9.17 3.97 6.04
N TRP A 216 -9.42 5.01 5.24
CA TRP A 216 -9.79 4.84 3.84
C TRP A 216 -8.71 4.10 3.03
N ASN A 217 -7.43 4.40 3.29
CA ASN A 217 -6.30 3.70 2.65
C ASN A 217 -6.26 2.23 3.03
N TRP A 218 -6.46 1.88 4.31
CA TRP A 218 -6.51 0.48 4.74
C TRP A 218 -7.64 -0.29 4.05
N ARG A 219 -8.83 0.32 3.97
CA ARG A 219 -9.96 -0.26 3.23
C ARG A 219 -9.60 -0.52 1.77
N LYS A 220 -8.96 0.45 1.10
CA LYS A 220 -8.51 0.31 -0.29
C LYS A 220 -7.45 -0.78 -0.47
N LEU A 221 -6.51 -0.90 0.47
CA LEU A 221 -5.51 -1.96 0.47
C LEU A 221 -6.19 -3.34 0.60
N LEU A 222 -7.15 -3.51 1.52
CA LEU A 222 -7.89 -4.75 1.68
C LEU A 222 -8.72 -5.14 0.44
N HIS A 223 -9.25 -4.17 -0.32
CA HIS A 223 -9.94 -4.43 -1.58
C HIS A 223 -9.03 -4.91 -2.72
N LEU A 224 -7.71 -4.70 -2.61
CA LEU A 224 -6.76 -5.18 -3.62
C LEU A 224 -6.32 -6.63 -3.38
N ARG A 225 -6.58 -7.20 -2.19
CA ARG A 225 -6.22 -8.60 -1.86
C ARG A 225 -6.63 -9.63 -2.91
N PRO A 226 -7.86 -9.62 -3.46
CA PRO A 226 -8.27 -10.62 -4.45
C PRO A 226 -7.45 -10.58 -5.74
N LEU A 227 -6.89 -9.42 -6.09
CA LEU A 227 -6.01 -9.29 -7.27
C LEU A 227 -4.61 -9.84 -7.02
N VAL A 228 -4.12 -9.73 -5.78
CA VAL A 228 -2.75 -10.15 -5.42
C VAL A 228 -2.69 -11.63 -5.08
N ARG A 229 -3.73 -12.15 -4.42
CA ARG A 229 -3.79 -13.53 -3.93
C ARG A 229 -3.44 -14.60 -4.98
N PRO A 230 -3.97 -14.58 -6.22
CA PRO A 230 -3.59 -15.57 -7.23
C PRO A 230 -2.16 -15.40 -7.77
N LEU A 231 -1.54 -14.24 -7.57
CA LEU A 231 -0.16 -13.96 -8.01
C LEU A 231 0.89 -14.46 -7.01
N ILE A 232 0.44 -14.95 -5.85
CA ILE A 232 1.32 -15.46 -4.79
C ILE A 232 1.16 -16.97 -4.75
N GLN A 233 2.28 -17.68 -4.83
CA GLN A 233 2.39 -19.10 -4.57
C GLN A 233 3.40 -19.30 -3.44
N HIS A 234 3.13 -20.27 -2.56
CA HIS A 234 3.96 -20.55 -1.41
C HIS A 234 4.67 -21.89 -1.59
N PHE A 235 6.01 -21.86 -1.60
CA PHE A 235 6.82 -23.06 -1.53
C PHE A 235 6.96 -23.48 -0.08
N ILE A 236 6.65 -24.74 0.20
CA ILE A 236 6.61 -25.28 1.57
C ILE A 236 8.05 -25.55 2.02
N GLY A 237 8.49 -24.83 3.05
CA GLY A 237 9.72 -25.15 3.78
C GLY A 237 9.38 -25.89 5.08
N ASN A 238 9.69 -25.27 6.22
CA ASN A 238 9.32 -25.80 7.55
C ASN A 238 7.82 -25.68 7.90
N GLY A 239 7.03 -24.98 7.10
CA GLY A 239 5.58 -24.83 7.24
C GLY A 239 5.09 -24.06 8.47
N SER A 240 5.99 -23.47 9.29
CA SER A 240 5.61 -22.82 10.55
C SER A 240 5.07 -21.40 10.38
N SER A 241 5.43 -20.74 9.28
CA SER A 241 4.96 -19.41 8.90
C SER A 241 3.83 -19.43 7.86
N THR A 242 3.48 -20.61 7.36
CA THR A 242 2.47 -20.81 6.31
C THR A 242 1.17 -21.23 6.96
N SER A 243 0.09 -20.49 6.72
CA SER A 243 -1.23 -20.91 7.15
C SER A 243 -1.73 -22.06 6.29
N LEU A 244 -2.22 -23.11 6.95
CA LEU A 244 -2.76 -24.29 6.29
C LEU A 244 -3.95 -23.95 5.40
N TRP A 245 -4.89 -23.18 5.93
CA TRP A 245 -6.16 -22.91 5.27
C TRP A 245 -6.10 -21.74 4.31
N PHE A 246 -5.30 -20.70 4.64
CA PHE A 246 -5.39 -19.39 4.01
C PHE A 246 -4.36 -19.09 2.93
N ASP A 247 -3.23 -19.78 2.94
CA ASP A 247 -2.16 -19.55 1.97
C ASP A 247 -2.26 -20.46 0.76
N ASN A 248 -1.72 -19.98 -0.36
CA ASN A 248 -1.74 -20.65 -1.64
C ASN A 248 -0.51 -21.58 -1.79
N TRP A 249 -0.48 -22.64 -0.99
CA TRP A 249 0.63 -23.62 -0.97
C TRP A 249 0.28 -24.93 -1.71
N HIS A 250 -1.00 -25.23 -1.91
CA HIS A 250 -1.47 -26.42 -2.62
C HIS A 250 -1.63 -26.15 -4.13
N GLN A 251 -1.50 -27.17 -4.98
CA GLN A 251 -1.68 -27.03 -6.43
C GLN A 251 -3.06 -26.47 -6.82
N ASP A 252 -4.10 -26.91 -6.11
CA ASP A 252 -5.47 -26.42 -6.28
C ASP A 252 -5.76 -25.06 -5.65
N GLY A 253 -4.74 -24.46 -5.04
CA GLY A 253 -4.85 -23.14 -4.47
C GLY A 253 -5.14 -23.13 -2.97
N HIS A 254 -6.07 -22.27 -2.60
CA HIS A 254 -6.50 -22.06 -1.22
C HIS A 254 -7.56 -23.09 -0.82
N LEU A 255 -7.21 -23.98 0.12
CA LEU A 255 -8.07 -25.09 0.53
C LEU A 255 -9.48 -24.63 0.94
N LEU A 256 -9.58 -23.55 1.72
CA LEU A 256 -10.87 -23.06 2.21
C LEU A 256 -11.75 -22.45 1.09
N LEU A 257 -11.19 -22.07 -0.07
CA LEU A 257 -11.97 -21.54 -1.21
C LEU A 257 -12.49 -22.70 -2.07
N LYS A 258 -11.70 -23.76 -2.24
CA LYS A 258 -12.10 -24.95 -2.99
C LYS A 258 -13.15 -25.76 -2.22
N TRP A 259 -12.96 -25.96 -0.92
CA TRP A 259 -13.81 -26.87 -0.13
C TRP A 259 -14.66 -26.22 0.96
N SER A 260 -14.67 -24.88 1.04
CA SER A 260 -15.46 -24.12 2.03
C SER A 260 -15.07 -24.39 3.49
N SER A 261 -15.72 -23.69 4.43
CA SER A 261 -15.46 -23.78 5.88
C SER A 261 -15.72 -25.16 6.47
N ARG A 262 -16.43 -26.04 5.75
CA ARG A 262 -16.71 -27.42 6.19
C ARG A 262 -15.44 -28.22 6.42
N VAL A 263 -14.42 -28.05 5.58
CA VAL A 263 -13.15 -28.78 5.74
C VAL A 263 -12.43 -28.43 7.03
N VAL A 264 -12.56 -27.20 7.52
CA VAL A 264 -11.98 -26.82 8.82
C VAL A 264 -12.67 -27.60 9.95
N TYR A 265 -14.00 -27.64 9.96
CA TYR A 265 -14.78 -28.39 10.95
C TYR A 265 -14.50 -29.88 10.88
N ASP A 266 -14.54 -30.44 9.68
CA ASP A 266 -14.33 -31.87 9.47
C ASP A 266 -12.92 -32.27 9.86
N SER A 267 -11.92 -31.42 9.61
CA SER A 267 -10.54 -31.72 9.97
C SER A 267 -10.25 -31.76 11.47
N GLY A 268 -11.10 -31.15 12.31
CA GLY A 268 -10.82 -30.99 13.73
C GLY A 268 -9.59 -30.12 14.03
N LEU A 269 -9.01 -29.45 13.02
CA LEU A 269 -7.88 -28.54 13.18
C LEU A 269 -8.36 -27.11 13.42
N LEU A 270 -7.52 -26.32 14.08
CA LEU A 270 -7.79 -24.91 14.31
C LEU A 270 -7.83 -24.14 12.97
N ILE A 271 -8.69 -23.12 12.91
CA ILE A 271 -8.78 -22.22 11.76
C ILE A 271 -7.47 -21.45 11.51
N HIS A 272 -6.63 -21.29 12.52
CA HIS A 272 -5.30 -20.67 12.41
C HIS A 272 -4.17 -21.71 12.35
N ALA A 273 -4.47 -22.98 12.08
CA ALA A 273 -3.45 -24.02 11.94
C ALA A 273 -2.44 -23.67 10.84
N THR A 274 -1.20 -24.05 11.09
CA THR A 274 -0.07 -23.90 10.16
C THR A 274 0.19 -25.21 9.43
N VAL A 275 0.87 -25.15 8.28
CA VAL A 275 1.26 -26.35 7.53
C VAL A 275 2.15 -27.29 8.37
N SER A 276 2.97 -26.73 9.26
CA SER A 276 3.81 -27.51 10.19
C SER A 276 3.03 -28.41 11.15
N SER A 277 1.73 -28.17 11.34
CA SER A 277 0.90 -29.02 12.22
C SER A 277 0.56 -30.38 11.59
N ILE A 278 0.63 -30.48 10.26
CA ILE A 278 0.30 -31.70 9.49
C ILE A 278 1.55 -32.35 8.91
N VAL A 279 2.63 -31.58 8.69
CA VAL A 279 3.88 -32.12 8.16
C VAL A 279 4.73 -32.69 9.30
N HIS A 280 4.96 -33.99 9.28
CA HIS A 280 5.85 -34.69 10.20
C HIS A 280 6.81 -35.60 9.44
N ARG A 281 8.12 -35.34 9.58
CA ARG A 281 9.20 -36.15 8.98
C ARG A 281 8.95 -36.50 7.50
N ASP A 282 8.69 -35.47 6.70
CA ASP A 282 8.40 -35.55 5.25
C ASP A 282 7.12 -36.30 4.86
N SER A 283 6.26 -36.61 5.82
CA SER A 283 4.94 -37.21 5.60
C SER A 283 3.81 -36.28 6.02
N TRP A 284 2.72 -36.29 5.25
CA TRP A 284 1.50 -35.52 5.51
C TRP A 284 0.55 -36.33 6.40
N ILE A 285 0.38 -35.92 7.65
CA ILE A 285 -0.47 -36.59 8.63
C ILE A 285 -1.73 -35.76 8.85
N TRP A 286 -2.76 -36.05 8.06
CA TRP A 286 -4.08 -35.45 8.26
C TRP A 286 -4.86 -36.20 9.34
N PRO A 287 -5.54 -35.50 10.28
CA PRO A 287 -6.42 -36.14 11.26
C PRO A 287 -7.50 -36.98 10.56
N THR A 288 -7.68 -38.22 11.00
CA THR A 288 -8.61 -39.18 10.39
C THR A 288 -10.06 -38.87 10.77
N THR A 289 -10.73 -38.06 9.96
CA THR A 289 -12.19 -37.93 9.95
C THR A 289 -12.72 -38.24 8.55
N MET A 290 -13.93 -38.80 8.48
CA MET A 290 -14.50 -39.51 7.30
C MET A 290 -14.55 -38.68 6.00
N SER A 291 -14.39 -37.36 6.05
CA SER A 291 -14.35 -36.54 4.85
C SER A 291 -12.93 -36.20 4.37
N ILE A 292 -11.85 -36.35 5.16
CA ILE A 292 -10.51 -35.92 4.70
C ILE A 292 -9.84 -36.90 3.72
N ASP A 293 -10.42 -38.08 3.50
CA ASP A 293 -9.81 -39.08 2.61
C ASP A 293 -9.65 -38.59 1.15
N PHE A 294 -10.45 -37.61 0.70
CA PHE A 294 -10.22 -36.95 -0.60
C PHE A 294 -8.97 -36.04 -0.64
N LEU A 295 -8.63 -35.37 0.47
CA LEU A 295 -7.40 -34.56 0.55
C LEU A 295 -6.18 -35.47 0.59
N LYS A 296 -6.27 -36.63 1.23
CA LYS A 296 -5.17 -37.61 1.25
C LYS A 296 -4.86 -38.13 -0.15
N SER A 297 -5.88 -38.39 -0.99
CA SER A 297 -5.66 -38.86 -2.36
C SER A 297 -5.01 -37.81 -3.27
N GLU A 298 -5.30 -36.51 -3.10
CA GLU A 298 -4.70 -35.44 -3.91
C GLU A 298 -3.30 -35.02 -3.40
N VAL A 299 -3.06 -35.03 -2.08
CA VAL A 299 -1.78 -34.59 -1.48
C VAL A 299 -0.65 -35.60 -1.66
N VAL A 300 -0.95 -36.90 -1.77
CA VAL A 300 0.06 -37.94 -2.09
C VAL A 300 0.72 -37.70 -3.46
N CYS A 301 0.08 -36.98 -4.38
CA CYS A 301 0.69 -36.59 -5.65
C CYS A 301 1.68 -35.40 -5.54
N LEU A 302 1.75 -34.71 -4.40
CA LEU A 302 2.62 -33.54 -4.18
C LEU A 302 3.96 -33.86 -3.53
N SER A 303 4.13 -35.06 -2.97
CA SER A 303 5.41 -35.46 -2.34
C SER A 303 6.57 -35.59 -3.34
N THR A 304 6.31 -35.54 -4.64
CA THR A 304 7.31 -35.51 -5.71
C THR A 304 7.82 -34.10 -6.06
N ILE A 305 7.33 -33.03 -5.42
CA ILE A 305 7.73 -31.63 -5.71
C ILE A 305 8.65 -31.05 -4.60
N LEU A 306 8.98 -31.83 -3.57
CA LEU A 306 9.92 -31.44 -2.51
C LEU A 306 11.38 -31.86 -2.77
N THR A 307 11.78 -31.96 -4.05
CA THR A 307 13.19 -32.00 -4.48
C THR A 307 13.50 -30.87 -5.45
#